data_AF-A0A1V5TJF8-F1
#
_entry.id   AF-A0A1V5TJF8-F1
#
_cell.length_a   1.000
_cell.length_b   1.000
_cell.length_c   1.000
_cell.angle_alpha   90.00
_cell.angle_beta   90.00
_cell.angle_gamma   90.00
#
_symmetry.space_group_name_H-M   'P 1'
#
loop_
_entity.id
_entity.type
_entity.pdbx_description
1 polymer ?
#
loop_
_entity_poly.entity_id
_entity_poly.type
_entity_poly.pdbx_seq_one_letter_code
_entity_poly.pdbx_strand_id
1 'polypeptide(L)'
;MDSNKLNKLLIAFAVILFILLISGVIKANILIIAAYLSIIIGIGLFYSSNIKKHLAGVVIGSIIFLSGSVMFVFTKYEIVGLGKIFVPAALFVLGVSLLAGNLLIRINKASLILSILIIMGGVWLVWDKGNANMGLFYSAVFAILKNYWLIIILTAAVIGLISYWFNKRTDKMN
;
A
#
# COMPACT_ATOMS: atom_id res chain seq x y z
N MET A 1 16.15 12.15 -1.75
CA MET A 1 15.29 12.96 -2.65
C MET A 1 14.53 13.94 -1.76
N ASP A 2 14.46 15.22 -2.11
CA ASP A 2 13.68 16.17 -1.30
C ASP A 2 12.22 15.73 -1.27
N SER A 3 11.59 15.77 -0.10
CA SER A 3 10.16 15.45 0.06
C SER A 3 9.28 16.18 -0.97
N ASN A 4 9.69 17.37 -1.40
CA ASN A 4 9.02 18.16 -2.43
C ASN A 4 9.03 17.50 -3.82
N LYS A 5 10.07 16.76 -4.20
CA LYS A 5 10.15 16.13 -5.53
C LYS A 5 9.27 14.89 -5.62
N LEU A 6 9.22 14.09 -4.55
CA LEU A 6 8.31 12.93 -4.50
C LEU A 6 6.84 13.36 -4.43
N ASN A 7 6.51 14.39 -3.62
CA ASN A 7 5.16 14.93 -3.59
C ASN A 7 4.72 15.46 -4.96
N LYS A 8 5.60 16.16 -5.70
CA LYS A 8 5.30 16.60 -7.07
C LYS A 8 5.05 15.43 -8.03
N LEU A 9 5.81 14.34 -7.92
CA LEU A 9 5.60 13.12 -8.71
C LEU A 9 4.29 12.42 -8.36
N LEU A 10 3.94 12.34 -7.08
CA LEU A 10 2.66 11.78 -6.63
C LEU A 10 1.46 12.62 -7.08
N ILE A 11 1.59 13.95 -7.05
CA ILE A 11 0.56 14.87 -7.57
C ILE A 11 0.43 14.69 -9.08
N ALA A 12 1.54 14.63 -9.82
CA ALA A 12 1.49 14.37 -11.26
C ALA A 12 0.83 13.02 -11.57
N PHE A 13 1.14 11.98 -10.79
CA PHE A 13 0.52 10.66 -10.92
C PHE A 13 -0.98 10.70 -10.60
N ALA A 14 -1.40 11.45 -9.58
CA ALA A 14 -2.81 11.66 -9.25
C ALA A 14 -3.56 12.36 -10.39
N VAL A 15 -2.96 13.39 -10.99
CA VAL A 15 -3.53 14.12 -12.14
C VAL A 15 -3.65 13.20 -13.35
N ILE A 16 -2.63 12.40 -13.66
CA ILE A 16 -2.68 11.43 -14.77
C ILE A 16 -3.79 10.41 -14.55
N LEU A 17 -3.90 9.85 -13.34
CA LEU A 17 -4.99 8.93 -12.97
C LEU A 17 -6.36 9.58 -13.12
N PHE A 18 -6.51 10.85 -12.71
CA PHE A 18 -7.75 11.60 -12.83
C PHE A 18 -8.12 11.88 -14.30
N ILE A 19 -7.14 12.19 -15.15
CA ILE A 19 -7.35 12.35 -16.59
C ILE A 19 -7.79 11.03 -17.24
N LEU A 20 -7.13 9.91 -16.90
CA LEU A 20 -7.50 8.56 -17.34
C LEU A 20 -8.92 8.16 -16.90
N LEU A 21 -9.39 8.71 -15.78
CA LEU A 21 -10.73 8.50 -15.24
C LEU A 21 -11.79 9.27 -16.05
N ILE A 22 -11.57 10.56 -16.30
CA ILE A 22 -12.49 11.43 -17.06
C ILE A 22 -12.57 11.00 -18.53
N SER A 23 -11.44 10.55 -19.09
CA SER A 23 -11.38 10.06 -20.48
C SER A 23 -12.08 8.70 -20.69
N GLY A 24 -12.69 8.12 -19.64
CA GLY A 24 -13.51 6.92 -19.76
C GLY A 24 -12.72 5.62 -19.99
N VAL A 25 -11.39 5.69 -20.03
CA VAL A 25 -10.49 4.53 -20.15
C VAL A 25 -10.61 3.63 -18.92
N ILE A 26 -10.90 4.22 -17.75
CA ILE A 26 -11.13 3.49 -16.50
C ILE A 26 -12.60 3.67 -16.08
N LYS A 27 -13.43 2.62 -16.19
CA LYS A 27 -14.74 2.58 -15.52
C LYS A 27 -14.51 2.49 -14.00
N ALA A 28 -14.60 3.62 -13.32
CA ALA A 28 -14.32 3.73 -11.90
C ALA A 28 -15.57 4.09 -11.09
N ASN A 29 -15.86 3.26 -10.09
CA ASN A 29 -16.81 3.56 -9.02
C ASN A 29 -16.16 4.57 -8.04
N ILE A 30 -16.97 5.37 -7.32
CA ILE A 30 -16.52 6.34 -6.30
C ILE A 30 -15.57 5.69 -5.27
N LEU A 31 -15.82 4.42 -4.91
CA LEU A 31 -14.94 3.66 -4.02
C LEU A 31 -13.54 3.40 -4.61
N ILE A 32 -13.45 3.18 -5.93
CA ILE A 32 -12.16 2.97 -6.61
C ILE A 32 -11.34 4.26 -6.59
N ILE A 33 -12.00 5.41 -6.77
CA ILE A 33 -11.37 6.74 -6.68
C ILE A 33 -10.85 7.00 -5.28
N ALA A 34 -11.68 6.76 -4.26
CA ALA A 34 -11.31 6.91 -2.85
C ALA A 34 -10.11 6.00 -2.48
N ALA A 35 -10.09 4.77 -3.02
CA ALA A 35 -8.98 3.84 -2.83
C ALA A 35 -7.68 4.37 -3.45
N TYR A 36 -7.70 4.86 -4.69
CA TYR A 36 -6.52 5.46 -5.32
C TYR A 36 -6.02 6.71 -4.59
N LEU A 37 -6.92 7.60 -4.18
CA LEU A 37 -6.55 8.77 -3.38
C LEU A 37 -5.89 8.38 -2.05
N SER A 38 -6.45 7.40 -1.36
CA SER A 38 -5.89 6.88 -0.11
C SER A 38 -4.49 6.29 -0.33
N ILE A 39 -4.29 5.52 -1.40
CA ILE A 39 -2.97 4.99 -1.78
C ILE A 39 -1.96 6.12 -1.97
N ILE A 40 -2.31 7.15 -2.75
CA ILE A 40 -1.40 8.26 -3.09
C ILE A 40 -1.08 9.10 -1.84
N ILE A 41 -2.09 9.45 -1.05
CA ILE A 41 -1.94 10.22 0.19
C ILE A 41 -1.09 9.43 1.20
N GLY A 42 -1.37 8.13 1.34
CA GLY A 42 -0.63 7.24 2.24
C GLY A 42 0.85 7.16 1.89
N ILE A 43 1.20 6.95 0.61
CA ILE A 43 2.60 6.94 0.15
C ILE A 43 3.29 8.28 0.40
N GLY A 44 2.60 9.40 0.10
CA GLY A 44 3.15 10.73 0.30
C GLY A 44 3.46 11.03 1.77
N LEU A 45 2.50 10.72 2.67
CA LEU A 45 2.67 10.87 4.11
C LEU A 45 3.76 9.94 4.65
N PHE A 46 3.77 8.68 4.23
CA PHE A 46 4.77 7.70 4.63
C PHE A 46 6.18 8.19 4.27
N TYR A 47 6.39 8.58 3.02
CA TYR A 47 7.71 8.99 2.54
C TYR A 47 8.19 10.29 3.18
N SER A 48 7.33 11.30 3.24
CA SER A 48 7.63 12.59 3.89
C SER A 48 8.00 12.39 5.37
N SER A 49 7.24 11.54 6.07
CA SER A 49 7.48 11.25 7.49
C SER A 49 8.72 10.39 7.71
N ASN A 50 9.04 9.49 6.79
CA ASN A 50 10.24 8.68 6.84
C ASN A 50 11.51 9.54 6.71
N ILE A 51 11.52 10.51 5.79
CA ILE A 51 12.62 11.48 5.66
C ILE A 51 12.82 12.27 6.97
N LYS A 52 11.72 12.72 7.58
CA LYS A 52 11.75 13.48 8.84
C LYS A 52 11.95 12.61 10.08
N LYS A 53 12.10 11.29 9.94
CA LYS A 53 12.13 10.29 11.03
C LYS A 53 10.97 10.44 12.02
N HIS A 54 9.79 10.83 11.53
CA HIS A 54 8.59 11.02 12.34
C HIS A 54 7.76 9.73 12.42
N LEU A 55 7.89 9.00 13.53
CA LEU A 55 7.31 7.66 13.73
C LEU A 55 5.81 7.61 13.43
N ALA A 56 5.03 8.48 14.08
CA ALA A 56 3.57 8.48 13.94
C ALA A 56 3.15 8.74 12.49
N GLY A 57 3.89 9.59 11.76
CA GLY A 57 3.59 9.89 10.36
C GLY A 57 3.86 8.72 9.42
N VAL A 58 4.88 7.90 9.70
CA VAL A 58 5.14 6.66 8.97
C VAL A 58 4.03 5.65 9.22
N VAL A 59 3.65 5.45 10.49
CA VAL A 59 2.56 4.52 10.84
C VAL A 59 1.23 4.95 10.21
N ILE A 60 0.85 6.21 10.34
CA ILE A 60 -0.40 6.74 9.76
C ILE A 60 -0.37 6.66 8.23
N GLY A 61 0.75 7.03 7.60
CA GLY A 61 0.93 6.92 6.16
C GLY A 61 0.78 5.47 5.67
N SER A 62 1.37 4.51 6.38
CA SER A 62 1.21 3.08 6.09
C SER A 62 -0.23 2.61 6.24
N ILE A 63 -0.93 3.02 7.31
CA ILE A 63 -2.35 2.64 7.52
C ILE A 63 -3.21 3.16 6.38
N ILE A 64 -3.06 4.43 5.99
CA ILE A 64 -3.84 5.04 4.91
C ILE A 64 -3.56 4.34 3.57
N PHE A 65 -2.28 4.08 3.28
CA PHE A 65 -1.85 3.38 2.06
C PHE A 65 -2.45 1.97 1.99
N LEU A 66 -2.25 1.16 3.04
CA LEU A 66 -2.71 -0.23 3.09
C LEU A 66 -4.24 -0.33 3.10
N SER A 67 -4.92 0.57 3.81
CA SER A 67 -6.39 0.63 3.81
C SER A 67 -6.92 0.97 2.41
N GLY A 68 -6.27 1.89 1.69
CA GLY A 68 -6.57 2.19 0.30
C GLY A 68 -6.38 0.98 -0.61
N SER A 69 -5.29 0.22 -0.44
CA SER A 69 -5.05 -1.04 -1.17
C SER A 69 -6.12 -2.08 -0.89
N VAL A 70 -6.51 -2.27 0.36
CA VAL A 70 -7.57 -3.20 0.78
C VAL A 70 -8.91 -2.80 0.18
N MET A 71 -9.27 -1.51 0.24
CA MET A 71 -10.49 -0.96 -0.36
C MET A 71 -10.53 -1.16 -1.87
N PHE A 72 -9.39 -0.97 -2.56
CA PHE A 72 -9.26 -1.21 -4.00
C PHE A 72 -9.58 -2.68 -4.35
N VAL A 73 -8.98 -3.62 -3.61
CA VAL A 73 -9.19 -5.05 -3.82
C VAL A 73 -10.65 -5.44 -3.55
N PHE A 74 -11.23 -4.99 -2.43
CA PHE A 74 -12.62 -5.29 -2.11
C PHE A 74 -13.62 -4.78 -3.15
N THR A 75 -13.40 -3.55 -3.63
CA THR A 75 -14.30 -2.93 -4.62
C THR A 75 -14.22 -3.62 -5.97
N LYS A 76 -13.10 -4.26 -6.30
CA LYS A 76 -12.90 -4.87 -7.63
C LYS A 76 -13.14 -6.37 -7.71
N TYR A 77 -12.98 -7.09 -6.61
CA TYR A 77 -13.14 -8.55 -6.59
C TYR A 77 -14.46 -9.01 -5.94
N GLU A 78 -15.37 -8.09 -5.61
CA GLU A 78 -16.69 -8.37 -5.01
C GLU A 78 -16.62 -9.46 -3.93
N ILE A 79 -15.68 -9.29 -2.99
CA ILE A 79 -15.34 -10.36 -2.05
C ILE A 79 -16.55 -10.67 -1.16
N VAL A 80 -17.09 -11.87 -1.34
CA VAL A 80 -18.22 -12.39 -0.56
C VAL A 80 -17.78 -12.61 0.89
N GLY A 81 -18.53 -12.04 1.84
CA GLY A 81 -18.25 -12.19 3.28
C GLY A 81 -17.32 -11.12 3.87
N LEU A 82 -17.51 -9.85 3.51
CA LEU A 82 -16.79 -8.69 4.06
C LEU A 82 -16.62 -8.73 5.59
N GLY A 83 -17.67 -9.08 6.34
CA GLY A 83 -17.60 -9.16 7.81
C GLY A 83 -16.64 -10.23 8.34
N LYS A 84 -16.35 -11.27 7.55
CA LYS A 84 -15.39 -12.32 7.92
C LYS A 84 -13.94 -11.85 7.76
N ILE A 85 -13.69 -11.00 6.76
CA ILE A 85 -12.32 -10.62 6.32
C ILE A 85 -11.91 -9.24 6.84
N PHE A 86 -12.87 -8.37 7.17
CA PHE A 86 -12.61 -7.01 7.65
C PHE A 86 -11.71 -6.97 8.89
N VAL A 87 -12.05 -7.72 9.95
CA VAL A 87 -11.27 -7.75 11.19
C VAL A 87 -9.84 -8.29 10.97
N PRO A 88 -9.65 -9.45 10.30
CA PRO A 88 -8.31 -9.90 9.94
C PRO A 88 -7.52 -8.88 9.12
N ALA A 89 -8.14 -8.24 8.13
CA ALA A 89 -7.49 -7.23 7.30
C ALA A 89 -7.09 -6.00 8.12
N ALA A 90 -7.95 -5.51 9.02
CA ALA A 90 -7.65 -4.38 9.89
C ALA A 90 -6.47 -4.67 10.83
N LEU A 91 -6.44 -5.86 11.44
CA LEU A 91 -5.30 -6.29 12.26
C LEU A 91 -4.03 -6.38 11.41
N PHE A 92 -4.09 -6.96 10.22
CA PHE A 92 -2.95 -7.04 9.32
C PHE A 92 -2.42 -5.65 8.94
N VAL A 93 -3.30 -4.73 8.57
CA VAL A 93 -2.95 -3.33 8.25
C VAL A 93 -2.27 -2.65 9.43
N LEU A 94 -2.83 -2.76 10.63
CA LEU A 94 -2.27 -2.16 11.85
C LEU A 94 -0.91 -2.77 12.20
N GLY A 95 -0.80 -4.09 12.17
CA GLY A 95 0.41 -4.83 12.50
C GLY A 95 1.55 -4.51 11.54
N VAL A 96 1.32 -4.55 10.23
CA VAL A 96 2.32 -4.20 9.21
C VAL A 96 2.73 -2.73 9.31
N SER A 97 1.78 -1.82 9.59
CA SER A 97 2.09 -0.39 9.74
C SER A 97 2.96 -0.09 10.96
N LEU A 98 2.68 -0.74 12.09
CA LEU A 98 3.51 -0.66 13.30
C LEU A 98 4.89 -1.27 13.08
N LEU A 99 4.96 -2.41 12.38
CA LEU A 99 6.22 -3.06 12.02
C LEU A 99 7.09 -2.12 11.16
N ALA A 100 6.50 -1.51 10.13
CA ALA A 100 7.18 -0.55 9.26
C ALA A 100 7.73 0.65 10.05
N GLY A 101 6.94 1.23 10.94
CA GLY A 101 7.38 2.33 11.81
C GLY A 101 8.57 1.95 12.71
N ASN A 102 8.52 0.76 13.34
CA ASN A 102 9.57 0.30 14.24
C ASN A 102 10.88 -0.06 13.51
N LEU A 103 10.80 -0.66 12.32
CA LEU A 103 11.98 -1.06 11.55
C LEU A 103 12.69 0.13 10.90
N LEU A 104 11.92 1.12 10.41
CA LEU A 104 12.49 2.22 9.61
C LEU A 104 12.95 3.42 10.45
N ILE A 105 12.28 3.71 11.57
CA ILE A 105 12.56 4.92 12.35
C ILE A 105 13.23 4.60 13.68
N ARG A 106 12.59 3.76 14.50
CA ARG A 106 13.06 3.48 15.86
C ARG A 106 12.66 2.09 16.30
N ILE A 107 13.67 1.26 16.54
CA ILE A 107 13.46 -0.09 17.07
C ILE A 107 13.03 0.02 18.54
N ASN A 108 11.75 -0.18 18.80
CA ASN A 108 11.21 -0.41 20.14
C ASN A 108 10.83 -1.90 20.24
N LYS A 109 11.54 -2.66 21.08
CA LYS A 109 11.33 -4.11 21.24
C LYS A 109 9.88 -4.46 21.61
N ALA A 110 9.26 -3.70 22.51
CA ALA A 110 7.88 -3.95 22.94
C ALA A 110 6.88 -3.70 21.79
N SER A 111 7.04 -2.59 21.08
CA SER A 111 6.20 -2.25 19.92
C SER A 111 6.40 -3.22 18.76
N LEU A 112 7.62 -3.73 18.58
CA LEU A 112 7.96 -4.71 17.55
C LEU A 112 7.33 -6.08 17.85
N ILE A 113 7.43 -6.56 19.09
CA ILE A 113 6.72 -7.78 19.52
C ILE A 113 5.21 -7.63 19.34
N LEU A 114 4.65 -6.49 19.74
CA LEU A 114 3.23 -6.20 19.60
C LEU A 114 2.79 -6.18 18.11
N SER A 115 3.60 -5.62 17.21
CA SER A 115 3.32 -5.65 15.77
C SER A 115 3.27 -7.07 15.21
N ILE A 116 4.19 -7.95 15.63
CA ILE A 116 4.21 -9.36 15.23
C ILE A 116 2.99 -10.10 15.77
N LEU A 117 2.65 -9.90 17.05
CA LEU A 117 1.46 -10.52 17.66
C LEU A 117 0.17 -10.10 16.96
N ILE A 118 0.05 -8.83 16.59
CA ILE A 118 -1.11 -8.33 15.83
C ILE A 118 -1.19 -8.98 14.44
N ILE A 119 -0.06 -9.11 13.73
CA ILE A 119 -0.02 -9.79 12.41
C ILE A 119 -0.43 -11.25 12.58
N MET A 120 0.14 -11.96 13.56
CA MET A 120 -0.19 -13.35 13.84
C MET A 120 -1.68 -13.51 14.18
N GLY A 121 -2.25 -12.62 14.99
CA GLY A 121 -3.68 -12.59 15.29
C GLY A 121 -4.55 -12.39 14.05
N GLY A 122 -4.15 -11.49 13.14
CA GLY A 122 -4.80 -11.31 11.85
C GLY A 122 -4.79 -12.59 11.02
N VAL A 123 -3.64 -13.23 10.87
CA VAL A 123 -3.49 -14.49 10.11
C VAL A 123 -4.31 -15.62 10.74
N TRP A 124 -4.24 -15.76 12.06
CA TRP A 124 -5.01 -16.77 12.80
C TRP A 124 -6.51 -16.64 12.56
N LEU A 125 -7.05 -15.42 12.59
CA LEU A 125 -8.47 -15.19 12.32
C LEU A 125 -8.89 -15.51 10.88
N VAL A 126 -7.99 -15.38 9.90
CA VAL A 126 -8.27 -15.85 8.52
C VAL A 126 -8.34 -17.37 8.49
N TRP A 127 -7.43 -18.03 9.21
CA TRP A 127 -7.36 -19.49 9.30
C TRP A 127 -8.59 -20.08 9.99
N ASP A 128 -8.95 -19.55 11.16
CA ASP A 128 -10.09 -19.99 11.97
C ASP A 128 -11.43 -19.86 11.22
N LYS A 129 -11.58 -18.81 10.40
CA LYS A 129 -12.79 -18.59 9.60
C LYS A 129 -12.90 -19.47 8.35
N GLY A 130 -11.98 -20.41 8.13
CA GLY A 130 -12.04 -21.40 7.04
C GLY A 130 -11.89 -20.84 5.63
N ASN A 131 -11.50 -19.56 5.50
CA ASN A 131 -11.36 -18.87 4.20
C ASN A 131 -9.94 -18.99 3.62
N ALA A 132 -8.97 -19.53 4.38
CA ALA A 132 -7.59 -19.70 3.94
C ALA A 132 -7.45 -20.93 3.02
N ASN A 133 -7.69 -20.75 1.72
CA ASN A 133 -7.38 -21.75 0.70
C ASN A 133 -6.28 -21.23 -0.22
N MET A 134 -5.14 -21.92 -0.28
CA MET A 134 -4.02 -21.60 -1.17
C MET A 134 -4.48 -21.48 -2.63
N GLY A 135 -5.43 -22.31 -3.07
CA GLY A 135 -5.98 -22.25 -4.43
C GLY A 135 -6.72 -20.94 -4.72
N LEU A 136 -7.50 -20.44 -3.75
CA LEU A 136 -8.18 -19.14 -3.86
C LEU A 136 -7.17 -17.98 -3.85
N PHE A 137 -6.11 -18.07 -3.05
CA PHE A 137 -5.04 -17.08 -3.02
C PHE A 137 -4.35 -16.96 -4.37
N TYR A 138 -3.86 -18.08 -4.93
CA TYR A 138 -3.19 -18.06 -6.23
C TYR A 138 -4.11 -17.61 -7.36
N SER A 139 -5.38 -18.05 -7.34
CA SER A 139 -6.42 -17.60 -8.28
C SER A 139 -6.58 -16.07 -8.24
N ALA A 140 -6.73 -15.48 -7.05
CA ALA A 140 -6.89 -14.04 -6.88
C ALA A 140 -5.63 -13.28 -7.32
N VAL A 141 -4.44 -13.75 -6.95
CA VAL A 141 -3.16 -13.15 -7.36
C VAL A 141 -3.03 -13.15 -8.88
N PHE A 142 -3.34 -14.27 -9.54
CA PHE A 142 -3.28 -14.37 -11.00
C PHE A 142 -4.30 -13.46 -11.70
N ALA A 143 -5.51 -13.36 -11.16
CA ALA A 143 -6.54 -12.46 -11.68
C ALA A 143 -6.11 -10.99 -11.57
N ILE A 144 -5.47 -10.59 -10.46
CA ILE A 144 -4.89 -9.26 -10.27
C ILE A 144 -3.79 -9.00 -11.29
N LEU A 145 -2.82 -9.92 -11.41
CA LEU A 145 -1.74 -9.81 -12.37
C LEU A 145 -2.25 -9.66 -13.81
N LYS A 146 -3.25 -10.45 -14.21
CA LYS A 146 -3.80 -10.42 -15.57
C LYS A 146 -4.58 -9.13 -15.87
N ASN A 147 -5.38 -8.65 -14.93
CA ASN A 147 -6.25 -7.49 -15.16
C ASN A 147 -5.53 -6.15 -14.95
N TYR A 148 -4.44 -6.13 -14.18
CA TYR A 148 -3.74 -4.91 -13.77
C TYR A 148 -2.26 -4.89 -14.14
N TRP A 149 -1.84 -5.75 -15.07
CA TRP A 149 -0.46 -5.83 -15.56
C TRP A 149 0.11 -4.46 -15.96
N LEU A 150 -0.71 -3.63 -16.60
CA LEU A 150 -0.30 -2.29 -17.06
C LEU A 150 -0.02 -1.33 -15.89
N ILE A 151 -0.81 -1.41 -14.81
CA ILE A 151 -0.60 -0.63 -13.58
C ILE A 151 0.61 -1.17 -12.81
N ILE A 152 0.82 -2.48 -12.78
CA ILE A 152 2.00 -3.11 -12.17
C ILE A 152 3.27 -2.69 -12.92
N ILE A 153 3.26 -2.69 -14.25
CA ILE A 153 4.37 -2.24 -15.10
C ILE A 153 4.64 -0.75 -14.87
N LEU A 154 3.61 0.10 -14.85
CA LEU A 154 3.76 1.52 -14.55
C LEU A 154 4.36 1.74 -13.15
N THR A 155 3.90 0.99 -12.16
CA THR A 155 4.41 1.08 -10.79
C THR A 155 5.87 0.62 -10.72
N ALA A 156 6.20 -0.51 -11.35
CA ALA A 156 7.57 -1.02 -11.45
C ALA A 156 8.49 -0.07 -12.23
N ALA A 157 8.00 0.58 -13.30
CA ALA A 157 8.74 1.56 -14.06
C ALA A 157 9.02 2.82 -13.21
N VAL A 158 8.04 3.29 -12.44
CA VAL A 158 8.23 4.42 -11.50
C VAL A 158 9.25 4.03 -10.42
N ILE A 159 9.12 2.86 -9.79
CA ILE A 159 10.07 2.36 -8.78
C ILE A 159 11.47 2.17 -9.37
N GLY A 160 11.57 1.64 -10.59
CA GLY A 160 12.81 1.44 -11.32
C GLY A 160 13.49 2.75 -11.68
N LEU A 161 12.73 3.74 -12.18
CA LEU A 161 13.23 5.09 -12.42
C LEU A 161 13.70 5.73 -11.12
N ILE A 162 12.94 5.59 -10.03
CA ILE A 162 13.33 6.11 -8.71
C ILE A 162 14.66 5.48 -8.25
N SER A 163 14.80 4.15 -8.37
CA SER A 163 16.01 3.43 -7.97
C SER A 163 17.22 3.78 -8.86
N TYR A 164 17.02 3.89 -10.17
CA TYR A 164 18.06 4.28 -11.12
C TYR A 164 18.57 5.70 -10.87
N TRP A 165 17.66 6.65 -10.63
CA TRP A 165 18.03 8.03 -10.26
C TRP A 165 18.71 8.12 -8.90
N PHE A 166 18.41 7.20 -7.98
CA PHE A 166 19.09 7.11 -6.69
C PHE A 166 20.53 6.63 -6.87
N ASN A 167 20.73 5.54 -7.61
CA ASN A 167 22.06 4.95 -7.82
C ASN A 167 23.00 5.89 -8.60
N LYS A 168 22.47 6.58 -9.62
CA LYS A 168 23.22 7.54 -10.44
C LYS A 168 23.64 8.82 -9.68
N ARG A 169 23.01 9.13 -8.53
CA ARG A 169 23.42 10.25 -7.68
C ARG A 169 24.56 9.86 -6.72
N THR A 170 24.54 8.63 -6.21
CA THR A 170 25.64 8.08 -5.41
C THR A 170 26.94 7.97 -6.21
N ASP A 171 26.88 7.58 -7.49
CA ASP A 171 28.05 7.53 -8.38
C ASP A 171 28.64 8.90 -8.75
N LYS A 172 27.90 10.00 -8.51
CA LYS A 172 28.37 11.38 -8.76
C LYS A 172 28.93 12.07 -7.50
N MET A 173 28.87 11.39 -6.35
CA MET A 173 29.37 11.90 -5.06
C MET A 173 30.64 11.18 -4.59
N ASN A 174 31.04 10.10 -5.27
CA ASN A 174 32.37 9.50 -5.21
C ASN A 174 33.23 10.03 -6.36
#